data_AF-A0A7C3P705-F1
#
_entry.id   AF-A0A7C3P705-F1
#
_cell.length_a   1.000
_cell.length_b   1.000
_cell.length_c   1.000
_cell.angle_alpha   90.00
_cell.angle_beta   90.00
_cell.angle_gamma   90.00
#
_symmetry.space_group_name_H-M   'P 1'
#
loop_
_entity.id
_entity.type
_entity.pdbx_description
1 polymer ?
#
loop_
_entity_poly.entity_id
_entity_poly.type
_entity_poly.pdbx_seq_one_letter_code
_entity_poly.pdbx_strand_id
1 'polypeptide(L)' 'MMAKAIMLGIALGAAAFGLALVGSNYMKALGRNPEAGKAASQIIIIAAMIEVTALLAFLLGAFLL' A
#
# COMPACT_ATOMS: atom_id res chain seq x y z
N MET A 1 -14.83 17.98 -10.58
CA MET A 1 -13.63 18.15 -9.72
C MET A 1 -13.75 17.44 -8.38
N MET A 2 -14.84 17.60 -7.62
CA MET A 2 -15.02 16.96 -6.31
C MET A 2 -14.94 15.42 -6.34
N ALA A 3 -15.59 14.76 -7.31
CA ALA A 3 -15.57 13.30 -7.43
C ALA A 3 -14.16 12.72 -7.67
N LYS A 4 -13.33 13.38 -8.48
CA LYS A 4 -11.94 12.98 -8.72
C LYS A 4 -11.12 13.05 -7.43
N ALA A 5 -11.24 14.16 -6.70
CA ALA A 5 -10.54 14.35 -5.43
C ALA A 5 -10.96 13.31 -4.38
N ILE A 6 -12.25 12.98 -4.30
CA ILE A 6 -12.76 11.93 -3.41
C ILE A 6 -12.19 10.57 -3.80
N MET A 7 -12.22 10.21 -5.09
CA MET A 7 -11.67 8.94 -5.57
C MET A 7 -10.17 8.83 -5.27
N LEU A 8 -9.40 9.88 -5.54
CA LEU A 8 -7.97 9.92 -5.24
C LEU A 8 -7.70 9.83 -3.74
N GLY A 9 -8.47 10.55 -2.92
CA GLY A 9 -8.36 10.49 -1.46
C GLY A 9 -8.64 9.08 -0.92
N ILE A 10 -9.66 8.41 -1.44
CA ILE A 10 -9.99 7.03 -1.07
C ILE A 10 -8.89 6.07 -1.52
N ALA A 11 -8.43 6.15 -2.78
CA ALA A 11 -7.43 5.25 -3.32
C ALA A 11 -6.08 5.36 -2.59
N LEU A 12 -5.58 6.59 -2.41
CA LEU A 12 -4.33 6.84 -1.69
C LEU A 12 -4.46 6.54 -0.20
N GLY A 13 -5.60 6.87 0.42
CA GLY A 13 -5.88 6.53 1.81
C GLY A 13 -5.93 5.02 2.05
N ALA A 14 -6.56 4.27 1.16
CA ALA A 14 -6.61 2.81 1.23
C ALA A 14 -5.23 2.18 1.03
N ALA A 15 -4.41 2.71 0.12
CA ALA A 15 -3.04 2.26 -0.09
C ALA A 15 -2.18 2.49 1.16
N ALA A 16 -2.23 3.70 1.72
CA ALA A 16 -1.52 4.03 2.96
C ALA A 16 -1.94 3.11 4.13
N PHE A 17 -3.25 2.85 4.27
CA PHE A 17 -3.76 1.93 5.27
C PHE A 17 -3.29 0.48 5.04
N GLY A 18 -3.31 0.01 3.79
CA GLY A 18 -2.83 -1.31 3.42
C GLY A 18 -1.35 -1.50 3.74
N LEU A 19 -0.50 -0.53 3.42
CA LEU A 19 0.93 -0.53 3.77
C LEU A 19 1.15 -0.54 5.28
N ALA A 20 0.43 0.29 6.01
CA ALA A 20 0.51 0.31 7.47
C ALA A 20 0.12 -1.04 8.08
N LEU A 21 -0.92 -1.70 7.55
CA LEU A 21 -1.36 -3.00 8.02
C LEU A 21 -0.32 -4.10 7.71
N VAL A 22 0.17 -4.17 6.48
CA VAL A 22 1.19 -5.14 6.07
C VAL A 22 2.49 -4.94 6.86
N GLY A 23 2.99 -3.71 6.92
CA GLY A 23 4.22 -3.36 7.62
C GLY A 23 4.13 -3.63 9.12
N SER A 24 3.04 -3.18 9.78
CA SER A 24 2.88 -3.39 11.22
C SER A 24 2.76 -4.86 11.60
N ASN A 25 2.05 -5.67 10.81
CA ASN A 25 1.93 -7.11 11.06
C ASN A 25 3.24 -7.84 10.81
N TYR A 26 3.99 -7.46 9.77
CA TYR A 26 5.33 -7.99 9.54
C TYR A 26 6.27 -7.68 10.70
N MET A 27 6.30 -6.42 11.18
CA MET A 27 7.14 -6.03 12.30
C MET A 27 6.76 -6.74 13.60
N LYS A 28 5.46 -6.96 13.85
CA LYS A 28 4.99 -7.80 14.98
C LYS A 28 5.47 -9.24 14.85
N ALA A 29 5.42 -9.82 13.65
CA ALA A 29 5.89 -11.18 13.41
C ALA A 29 7.41 -11.29 13.60
N LEU A 30 8.17 -10.35 13.05
CA LEU A 30 9.62 -10.29 13.18
C LEU A 30 10.08 -10.14 14.63
N GLY A 31 9.41 -9.28 15.40
CA GLY A 31 9.72 -9.10 16.82
C GLY A 31 9.45 -10.35 17.68
N ARG A 32 8.55 -11.24 17.23
CA ARG A 32 8.24 -12.52 17.91
C ARG A 32 9.13 -13.66 17.43
N ASN A 33 9.50 -13.66 16.16
CA ASN A 33 10.36 -14.66 15.55
C ASN A 33 11.31 -14.01 14.54
N PRO A 34 12.61 -13.92 14.84
CA PRO A 34 13.62 -13.39 13.92
C PRO A 34 13.67 -14.12 12.56
N GLU A 35 13.27 -15.39 12.49
CA GLU A 35 13.24 -16.13 11.23
C GLU A 35 12.20 -15.59 10.23
N ALA A 36 11.20 -14.85 10.70
CA ALA A 36 10.27 -14.13 9.82
C ALA A 36 10.99 -13.09 8.93
N GLY A 37 12.23 -12.70 9.29
CA GLY A 37 13.10 -11.87 8.46
C GLY A 37 13.28 -12.41 7.04
N LYS A 38 13.21 -13.73 6.85
CA LYS A 38 13.30 -14.39 5.53
C LYS A 38 12.19 -13.97 4.57
N ALA A 39 11.05 -13.49 5.10
CA ALA A 39 9.92 -13.02 4.29
C ALA A 39 10.05 -11.54 3.87
N ALA A 40 11.10 -10.81 4.27
CA ALA A 40 11.26 -9.38 3.99
C ALA A 40 11.08 -9.04 2.49
N SER A 41 11.69 -9.83 1.59
CA SER A 41 11.56 -9.62 0.15
C SER A 41 10.13 -9.77 -0.35
N GLN A 42 9.36 -10.71 0.21
CA GLN A 42 7.95 -10.90 -0.13
C GLN A 42 7.11 -9.72 0.34
N ILE A 43 7.40 -9.18 1.53
CA ILE A 43 6.71 -7.99 2.06
C ILE A 43 6.98 -6.76 1.20
N ILE A 44 8.22 -6.59 0.71
CA ILE A 44 8.57 -5.51 -0.22
C ILE A 44 7.79 -5.65 -1.55
N ILE A 45 7.65 -6.87 -2.08
CA ILE A 45 6.84 -7.12 -3.29
C ILE A 45 5.38 -6.75 -3.05
N ILE A 46 4.80 -7.14 -1.91
CA ILE A 46 3.43 -6.79 -1.56
C ILE A 46 3.27 -5.26 -1.45
N ALA A 47 4.21 -4.57 -0.80
CA ALA A 47 4.20 -3.12 -0.69
C ALA A 47 4.27 -2.46 -2.08
N ALA A 48 5.14 -2.95 -2.96
CA ALA A 48 5.24 -2.47 -4.34
C ALA A 48 3.93 -2.68 -5.13
N MET A 49 3.24 -3.81 -4.94
CA MET A 49 1.94 -4.06 -5.59
C MET A 49 0.85 -3.09 -5.12
N ILE A 50 0.83 -2.76 -3.82
CA ILE A 50 -0.09 -1.76 -3.26
C ILE A 50 0.20 -0.38 -3.87
N GLU A 51 1.48 0.01 -3.92
CA GLU A 51 1.92 1.29 -4.49
C GLU A 51 1.61 1.39 -5.99
N VAL A 52 1.88 0.33 -6.77
CA VAL A 52 1.53 0.32 -8.21
C VAL A 52 0.03 0.53 -8.42
N THR A 53 -0.82 -0.08 -7.59
CA THR A 53 -2.27 0.12 -7.66
C THR A 53 -2.64 1.57 -7.35
N ALA A 54 -2.02 2.16 -6.32
CA ALA A 54 -2.22 3.55 -5.95
C ALA A 54 -1.77 4.53 -7.06
N LEU A 55 -0.63 4.26 -7.68
CA LEU A 55 -0.09 5.04 -8.79
C LEU A 55 -0.98 4.96 -10.04
N LEU A 56 -1.53 3.78 -10.35
CA LEU A 56 -2.50 3.62 -11.43
C LEU A 56 -3.79 4.38 -11.14
N ALA A 57 -4.31 4.30 -9.91
CA ALA A 57 -5.49 5.08 -9.51
C ALA A 57 -5.22 6.59 -9.55
N PHE A 58 -4.01 7.03 -9.18
CA PHE A 58 -3.57 8.40 -9.30
C PHE A 58 -3.53 8.86 -10.76
N LEU A 59 -2.89 8.08 -11.64
CA LEU A 59 -2.85 8.35 -13.08
C LEU A 59 -4.25 8.52 -13.65
N LEU A 60 -5.16 7.58 -13.35
CA LEU A 60 -6.55 7.64 -13.81
C LEU A 60 -7.27 8.89 -13.29
N GLY A 61 -7.24 9.14 -11.98
CA GLY A 61 -8.01 10.21 -11.35
C GLY A 61 -7.47 11.62 -11.57
N ALA A 62 -6.16 11.77 -11.82
CA ALA A 62 -5.55 13.08 -12.04
C ALA A 62 -5.54 13.49 -13.52
N PHE A 63 -5.44 12.53 -14.44
CA PHE A 63 -5.21 12.85 -15.86
C PHE A 63 -6.29 12.35 -16.83
N LEU A 64 -6.99 11.25 -16.54
CA LEU A 64 -7.86 10.57 -17.52
C LEU A 64 -9.35 10.73 -17.24
N LEU A 65 -9.75 10.71 -15.97
CA LEU A 65 -11.11 10.91 -15.49
C LEU A 65 -11.25 12.33 -15.02
#